data_AF-A0A1G7ZGB6-F1
#
_entry.id   AF-A0A1G7ZGB6-F1
#
_cell.length_a   1.000
_cell.length_b   1.000
_cell.length_c   1.000
_cell.angle_alpha   90.00
_cell.angle_beta   90.00
_cell.angle_gamma   90.00
#
_symmetry.space_group_name_H-M   'P 1'
#
loop_
_entity.id
_entity.type
_entity.pdbx_description
1 polymer ?
#
loop_
_entity_poly.entity_id
_entity_poly.type
_entity_poly.pdbx_seq_one_letter_code
_entity_poly.pdbx_strand_id
1 'polypeptide(L)'
;MPLSTSSKGNSVRFIDAVTTDYEYQGFWGSFGDIIWWFLWMFVFIAYLFVLFAIISDLFRDHKLNGWFKALWIIFLLFLPFLTALVYLIARGRGMGERSQAQAKQLQAAQAEYIKSVTGGAAGTSPTEEIAKAKSLLDSGAITQAEFDSLKAKALS
;
A
#
# COMPACT_ATOMS: atom_id res chain seq x y z
N MET A 1 37.41 63.49 63.26
CA MET A 1 36.95 62.08 63.24
C MET A 1 35.99 61.88 62.07
N PRO A 2 36.46 61.34 60.94
CA PRO A 2 35.65 60.57 60.00
C PRO A 2 36.15 59.10 60.01
N LEU A 3 35.37 58.08 59.66
CA LEU A 3 35.08 57.72 58.28
C LEU A 3 33.80 56.87 58.22
N SER A 4 32.84 57.35 57.43
CA SER A 4 31.91 56.49 56.71
C SER A 4 32.68 55.79 55.59
N THR A 5 32.43 54.50 55.36
CA THR A 5 31.79 54.01 54.12
C THR A 5 32.03 52.51 53.90
N SER A 6 31.04 51.94 53.22
CA SER A 6 31.18 50.85 52.24
C SER A 6 31.00 49.42 52.75
N SER A 7 29.74 49.09 53.01
CA SER A 7 29.15 47.78 52.67
C SER A 7 29.43 47.50 51.17
N LYS A 8 30.49 46.73 50.89
CA LYS A 8 30.79 46.23 49.55
C LYS A 8 30.07 44.89 49.38
N GLY A 9 29.17 44.88 48.41
CA GLY A 9 28.25 43.79 48.13
C GLY A 9 28.94 42.47 47.87
N ASN A 10 28.39 41.42 48.46
CA ASN A 10 28.62 40.05 48.07
C ASN A 10 27.72 39.70 46.86
N SER A 11 27.76 40.54 45.82
CA SER A 11 26.99 40.38 44.58
C SER A 11 27.68 39.46 43.57
N VAL A 12 28.85 38.92 43.91
CA VAL A 12 29.66 38.08 43.00
C VAL A 12 29.22 36.61 43.00
N ARG A 13 28.40 36.16 43.97
CA ARG A 13 27.98 34.74 44.06
C ARG A 13 26.69 34.39 43.33
N PHE A 14 25.99 35.37 42.74
CA PHE A 14 24.70 35.15 42.09
C PHE A 14 24.80 34.95 40.56
N ILE A 15 25.97 35.20 39.97
CA ILE A 15 26.16 35.16 38.52
C ILE A 15 26.74 33.82 38.04
N ASP A 16 27.23 32.98 38.96
CA ASP A 16 27.88 31.70 38.63
C ASP A 16 26.90 30.50 38.59
N ALA A 17 25.61 30.71 38.87
CA ALA A 17 24.63 29.61 38.99
C ALA A 17 23.70 29.47 37.76
N VAL A 18 23.93 30.23 36.69
CA VAL A 18 23.16 30.15 35.44
C VAL A 18 24.11 30.11 34.25
N THR A 19 25.15 29.29 34.33
CA THR A 19 25.71 28.67 33.14
C THR A 19 24.96 27.37 33.01
N THR A 20 24.09 27.21 32.00
CA THR A 20 23.65 25.87 31.61
C THR A 20 24.91 25.13 31.18
N ASP A 21 25.48 24.39 32.11
CA ASP A 21 26.44 23.34 31.89
C ASP A 21 25.74 22.28 31.04
N TYR A 22 25.71 22.54 29.74
CA TYR A 22 25.63 21.47 28.76
C TYR A 22 26.88 20.65 29.00
N GLU A 23 26.79 19.69 29.92
CA GLU A 23 27.79 18.68 30.13
C GLU A 23 27.98 18.03 28.77
N TYR A 24 29.02 18.47 28.06
CA TYR A 24 29.45 17.90 26.79
C TYR A 24 30.03 16.54 27.15
N GLN A 25 29.15 15.59 27.48
CA GLN A 25 29.49 14.19 27.28
C GLN A 25 29.74 14.12 25.78
N GLY A 26 30.96 13.79 25.37
CA GLY A 26 31.41 13.92 23.98
C GLY A 26 30.49 13.18 23.00
N PHE A 27 30.83 13.12 21.72
CA PHE A 27 30.05 12.40 20.70
C PHE A 27 29.61 10.96 21.08
N TRP A 28 30.20 10.38 22.14
CA TRP A 28 30.00 9.06 22.71
C TRP A 28 29.43 9.06 24.15
N GLY A 29 28.68 10.09 24.57
CA GLY A 29 28.36 10.34 25.98
C GLY A 29 27.70 9.21 26.78
N SER A 30 26.81 8.43 26.15
CA SER A 30 26.11 7.31 26.78
C SER A 30 25.69 6.26 25.74
N PHE A 31 25.54 4.99 26.15
CA PHE A 31 24.95 3.94 25.29
C PHE A 31 23.56 4.35 24.75
N GLY A 32 22.81 5.13 25.53
CA GLY A 32 21.53 5.69 25.11
C GLY A 32 21.66 6.68 23.94
N ASP A 33 22.71 7.50 23.93
CA ASP A 33 22.95 8.46 22.85
C ASP A 33 23.31 7.75 21.55
N ILE A 34 24.06 6.65 21.63
CA ILE A 34 24.38 5.82 20.46
C ILE A 34 23.10 5.22 19.86
N ILE A 35 22.20 4.70 20.69
CA ILE A 35 20.88 4.20 20.22
C ILE A 35 20.08 5.33 19.60
N TRP A 36 20.07 6.51 20.21
CA TRP A 36 19.35 7.67 19.70
C TRP A 36 19.88 8.13 18.34
N TRP A 37 21.20 8.22 18.18
CA TRP A 37 21.86 8.50 16.90
C TRP A 37 21.58 7.43 15.85
N PHE A 38 21.58 6.15 16.24
CA PHE A 38 21.25 5.06 15.33
C PHE A 38 19.80 5.12 14.86
N LEU A 39 18.86 5.47 15.75
CA LEU A 39 17.45 5.69 15.41
C LEU A 39 17.31 6.85 14.41
N TRP A 40 17.98 7.99 14.66
CA TRP A 40 17.98 9.11 13.73
C TRP A 40 18.59 8.75 12.37
N MET A 41 19.69 7.99 12.36
CA MET A 41 20.31 7.49 11.14
C MET A 41 19.37 6.54 10.39
N PHE A 42 18.68 5.64 11.09
CA PHE A 42 17.70 4.74 10.48
C PHE A 42 16.54 5.52 9.84
N VAL A 43 15.98 6.49 10.56
CA VAL A 43 14.92 7.36 10.03
C VAL A 43 15.39 8.13 8.80
N PHE A 44 16.62 8.65 8.83
CA PHE A 44 17.23 9.33 7.69
C PHE A 44 17.40 8.40 6.48
N ILE A 45 17.93 7.19 6.68
CA ILE A 45 18.07 6.19 5.59
C ILE A 45 16.70 5.78 5.05
N ALA A 46 15.72 5.51 5.91
CA ALA A 46 14.36 5.18 5.51
C ALA A 46 13.71 6.32 4.69
N TYR A 47 13.95 7.57 5.10
CA TYR A 47 13.55 8.75 4.35
C TYR A 47 14.16 8.77 2.94
N LEU A 48 15.46 8.47 2.81
CA LEU A 48 16.11 8.37 1.49
C LEU A 48 15.49 7.27 0.62
N PHE A 49 15.17 6.10 1.19
CA PHE A 49 14.47 5.03 0.46
C PHE A 49 13.10 5.48 -0.07
N VAL A 50 12.31 6.17 0.75
CA VAL A 50 11.01 6.72 0.33
C VAL A 50 11.20 7.76 -0.77
N LEU A 51 12.19 8.64 -0.65
CA LEU A 51 12.53 9.63 -1.66
C LEU A 51 12.91 8.98 -2.99
N PHE A 52 13.77 7.96 -2.98
CA PHE A 52 14.12 7.21 -4.19
C PHE A 52 12.94 6.43 -4.78
N ALA A 53 12.04 5.89 -3.95
CA ALA A 53 10.83 5.21 -4.41
C ALA A 53 9.87 6.17 -5.13
N ILE A 54 9.67 7.38 -4.58
CA ILE A 54 8.87 8.44 -5.21
C ILE A 54 9.49 8.90 -6.52
N ILE A 55 10.81 9.12 -6.53
CA ILE A 55 11.55 9.48 -7.74
C ILE A 55 11.41 8.38 -8.81
N SER A 56 11.58 7.11 -8.44
CA SER A 56 11.45 5.98 -9.37
C SER A 56 10.04 5.87 -9.96
N ASP A 57 9.00 6.05 -9.14
CA ASP A 57 7.61 6.08 -9.62
C ASP A 57 7.32 7.31 -10.52
N LEU A 58 8.01 8.43 -10.30
CA LEU A 58 7.96 9.60 -11.17
C LEU A 58 8.66 9.35 -12.51
N PHE A 59 9.79 8.65 -12.51
CA PHE A 59 10.47 8.26 -13.75
C PHE A 59 9.69 7.23 -14.56
N ARG A 60 9.03 6.27 -13.90
CA ARG A 60 8.23 5.20 -14.52
C ARG A 60 6.99 5.70 -15.28
N ASP A 61 6.61 6.96 -15.09
CA ASP A 61 5.54 7.58 -15.85
C ASP A 61 6.11 8.37 -17.03
N HIS A 62 6.12 7.69 -18.17
CA HIS A 62 6.65 8.19 -19.45
C HIS A 62 5.73 9.24 -20.11
N LYS A 63 4.53 9.50 -19.56
CA LYS A 63 3.57 10.47 -20.11
C LYS A 63 3.78 11.89 -19.58
N LEU A 64 4.60 12.09 -18.56
CA LEU A 64 4.85 13.40 -17.94
C LEU A 64 6.08 14.11 -18.53
N ASN A 65 5.89 15.39 -18.86
CA ASN A 65 6.89 16.29 -19.43
C ASN A 65 8.12 16.41 -18.50
N GLY A 66 9.33 16.18 -19.00
CA GLY A 66 10.55 16.03 -18.18
C GLY A 66 10.88 17.23 -17.28
N TRP A 67 10.40 18.42 -17.64
CA TRP A 67 10.56 19.64 -16.85
C TRP A 67 9.85 19.58 -15.49
N PHE A 68 8.66 18.95 -15.42
CA PHE A 68 7.98 18.75 -14.15
C PHE A 68 8.73 17.77 -13.25
N LYS A 69 9.43 16.78 -13.83
CA LYS A 69 10.23 15.82 -13.04
C LYS A 69 11.39 16.52 -12.32
N ALA A 70 12.07 17.45 -12.99
CA ALA A 70 13.17 18.21 -12.40
C ALA A 70 12.70 19.12 -11.24
N LEU A 71 11.58 19.82 -11.40
CA LEU A 71 11.03 20.68 -10.35
C LEU A 71 10.65 19.89 -9.09
N TRP A 72 10.07 18.69 -9.27
CA TRP A 72 9.73 17.78 -8.17
C TRP A 72 10.96 17.31 -7.39
N ILE A 73 12.07 17.02 -8.07
CA ILE A 73 13.33 16.62 -7.43
C ILE A 73 13.89 17.76 -6.58
N ILE A 74 13.83 19.00 -7.07
CA ILE A 74 14.28 20.18 -6.32
C ILE A 74 13.43 20.36 -5.05
N PHE A 75 12.10 20.31 -5.16
CA PHE A 75 11.22 20.45 -4.00
C PHE A 75 11.42 19.34 -2.96
N LEU A 76 11.64 18.09 -3.40
CA LEU A 76 11.93 16.97 -2.51
C LEU A 76 13.22 17.16 -1.70
N LEU A 77 14.20 17.86 -2.25
CA LEU A 77 15.48 18.14 -1.59
C LEU A 77 15.35 19.20 -0.49
N PHE A 78 14.54 20.24 -0.70
CA PHE A 78 14.47 21.40 0.20
C PHE A 78 13.28 21.35 1.18
N LEU A 79 12.17 20.68 0.83
CA LEU A 79 10.92 20.74 1.60
C LEU A 79 10.25 19.35 1.68
N PRO A 80 10.86 18.36 2.36
CA PRO A 80 10.43 16.96 2.29
C PRO A 80 8.97 16.71 2.67
N PHE A 81 8.52 17.26 3.80
CA PHE A 81 7.17 17.02 4.33
C PHE A 81 6.09 17.66 3.46
N LEU A 82 6.32 18.90 3.01
CA LEU A 82 5.39 19.62 2.13
C LEU A 82 5.29 18.93 0.77
N THR A 83 6.43 18.47 0.25
CA THR A 83 6.50 17.84 -1.08
C THR A 83 5.84 16.46 -1.07
N ALA A 84 6.02 15.66 0.00
CA ALA A 84 5.33 14.39 0.17
C ALA A 84 3.79 14.56 0.19
N LEU A 85 3.29 15.60 0.87
CA LEU A 85 1.86 15.91 0.91
C LEU A 85 1.30 16.29 -0.46
N VAL A 86 1.98 17.19 -1.18
CA VAL A 86 1.57 17.59 -2.53
C VAL A 86 1.63 16.39 -3.49
N TYR A 87 2.61 15.49 -3.35
CA TYR A 87 2.72 14.29 -4.19
C TYR A 87 1.53 13.35 -3.99
N LEU A 88 1.15 13.13 -2.73
CA LEU A 88 -0.02 12.32 -2.36
C LEU A 88 -1.31 12.91 -2.94
N ILE A 89 -1.48 14.24 -2.90
CA ILE A 89 -2.66 14.91 -3.46
C ILE A 89 -2.67 14.86 -4.99
N ALA A 90 -1.54 15.18 -5.62
CA ALA A 90 -1.41 15.22 -7.07
C ALA A 90 -1.51 13.83 -7.71
N ARG A 91 -1.06 12.79 -7.01
CA ARG A 91 -0.88 11.44 -7.59
C ARG A 91 -1.67 10.32 -6.91
N GLY A 92 -2.29 10.58 -5.77
CA GLY A 92 -3.19 9.64 -5.07
C GLY A 92 -4.44 9.25 -5.88
N ARG A 93 -4.81 10.09 -6.86
CA ARG A 93 -5.97 9.85 -7.75
C ARG A 93 -5.84 8.61 -8.62
N GLY A 94 -4.62 8.13 -8.88
CA GLY A 94 -4.38 6.93 -9.69
C GLY A 94 -4.69 5.59 -9.00
N MET A 95 -4.85 5.55 -7.67
CA MET A 95 -5.19 4.31 -6.95
C MET A 95 -6.69 4.00 -6.96
N GLY A 96 -7.55 5.01 -6.89
CA GLY A 96 -9.00 4.84 -6.92
C GLY A 96 -9.54 4.38 -8.28
N GLU A 97 -8.98 4.88 -9.38
CA GLU A 97 -9.41 4.49 -10.73
C GLU A 97 -8.96 3.08 -11.10
N ARG A 98 -7.74 2.68 -10.69
CA ARG A 98 -7.22 1.32 -10.91
C ARG A 98 -7.90 0.28 -10.03
N SER A 99 -8.24 0.61 -8.78
CA SER A 99 -8.97 -0.32 -7.91
C SER A 99 -10.40 -0.54 -8.43
N GLN A 100 -11.07 0.49 -8.95
CA GLN A 100 -12.37 0.31 -9.60
C GLN A 100 -12.27 -0.46 -10.93
N ALA A 101 -11.23 -0.21 -11.73
CA ALA A 101 -11.01 -0.97 -12.97
C ALA A 101 -10.69 -2.45 -12.70
N GLN A 102 -9.85 -2.75 -11.70
CA GLN A 102 -9.58 -4.12 -11.27
C GLN A 102 -10.82 -4.77 -10.65
N ALA A 103 -11.58 -4.05 -9.83
CA ALA A 103 -12.83 -4.58 -9.27
C ALA A 103 -13.85 -4.92 -10.36
N LYS A 104 -13.96 -4.08 -11.41
CA LYS A 104 -14.80 -4.37 -12.59
C LYS A 104 -14.27 -5.57 -13.40
N GLN A 105 -12.96 -5.69 -13.59
CA GLN A 105 -12.36 -6.86 -14.26
C GLN A 105 -12.57 -8.16 -13.48
N LEU A 106 -12.39 -8.12 -12.15
CA LEU A 106 -12.65 -9.26 -11.27
C LEU A 106 -14.12 -9.67 -11.28
N GLN A 107 -15.05 -8.70 -11.27
CA GLN A 107 -16.48 -8.98 -11.40
C GLN A 107 -16.83 -9.56 -12.78
N ALA A 108 -16.24 -9.04 -13.86
CA ALA A 108 -16.46 -9.57 -15.20
C ALA A 108 -15.93 -11.00 -15.35
N ALA A 109 -14.72 -11.27 -14.85
CA ALA A 109 -14.12 -12.60 -14.87
C ALA A 109 -14.89 -13.60 -13.99
N GLN A 110 -15.41 -13.16 -12.84
CA GLN A 110 -16.29 -13.99 -12.00
C GLN A 110 -17.65 -14.24 -12.65
N ALA A 111 -18.25 -13.25 -13.30
CA ALA A 111 -19.51 -13.42 -14.03
C ALA A 111 -19.34 -14.38 -15.22
N GLU A 112 -18.21 -14.29 -15.93
CA GLU A 112 -17.88 -15.20 -17.03
C GLU A 112 -17.57 -16.62 -16.54
N TYR A 113 -16.88 -16.76 -15.41
CA TYR A 113 -16.68 -18.05 -14.75
C TYR A 113 -17.98 -18.66 -14.22
N ILE A 114 -18.84 -17.88 -13.57
CA ILE A 114 -20.16 -18.35 -13.15
C ILE A 114 -20.99 -18.73 -14.37
N LYS A 115 -20.94 -17.97 -15.47
CA LYS A 115 -21.63 -18.31 -16.72
C LYS A 115 -21.02 -19.52 -17.44
N SER A 116 -19.72 -19.80 -17.32
CA SER A 116 -19.13 -20.99 -17.94
C SER A 116 -19.39 -22.24 -17.10
N VAL A 117 -19.34 -22.11 -15.77
CA VAL A 117 -19.63 -23.21 -14.83
C VAL A 117 -21.13 -23.48 -14.75
N THR A 118 -21.99 -22.45 -14.78
CA THR A 118 -23.45 -22.63 -14.82
C THR A 118 -23.98 -22.74 -16.25
N GLY A 119 -23.33 -22.21 -17.29
CA GLY A 119 -23.74 -22.43 -18.69
C GLY A 119 -23.34 -23.80 -19.23
N GLY A 120 -22.38 -24.48 -18.60
CA GLY A 120 -22.08 -25.89 -18.83
C GLY A 120 -22.78 -26.86 -17.88
N ALA A 121 -23.32 -26.37 -16.74
CA ALA A 121 -23.97 -27.20 -15.71
C ALA A 121 -25.44 -26.85 -15.42
N ALA A 122 -26.02 -25.83 -16.05
CA ALA A 122 -27.46 -25.56 -16.06
C ALA A 122 -28.11 -26.43 -17.13
N GLY A 123 -28.13 -27.73 -16.84
CA GLY A 123 -28.91 -28.74 -17.55
C GLY A 123 -28.37 -29.04 -18.93
N THR A 124 -27.74 -30.21 -19.09
CA THR A 124 -27.99 -30.99 -20.30
C THR A 124 -29.49 -30.88 -20.56
N SER A 125 -29.90 -30.33 -21.70
CA SER A 125 -31.33 -30.12 -21.92
C SER A 125 -32.03 -31.49 -21.79
N PRO A 126 -33.25 -31.58 -21.23
CA PRO A 126 -34.01 -32.83 -21.17
C PRO A 126 -33.98 -33.60 -22.49
N THR A 127 -33.97 -32.88 -23.61
CA THR A 127 -33.86 -33.42 -24.96
C THR A 127 -32.52 -34.09 -25.25
N GLU A 128 -31.40 -33.51 -24.80
CA GLU A 128 -30.06 -34.11 -24.95
C GLU A 128 -29.87 -35.34 -24.05
N GLU A 129 -30.42 -35.35 -22.83
CA GLU A 129 -30.38 -36.52 -21.96
C GLU A 129 -31.18 -37.69 -22.55
N ILE A 130 -32.37 -37.41 -23.09
CA ILE A 130 -33.20 -38.40 -23.80
C ILE A 130 -32.50 -38.90 -25.06
N ALA A 131 -31.82 -38.03 -25.81
CA ALA A 131 -31.07 -38.42 -27.01
C ALA A 131 -29.89 -39.35 -26.68
N LYS A 132 -29.14 -39.08 -25.61
CA LYS A 132 -28.09 -39.99 -25.11
C LYS A 132 -28.65 -41.33 -24.65
N ALA A 133 -29.75 -41.31 -23.89
CA ALA A 133 -30.40 -42.54 -23.46
C ALA A 133 -30.87 -43.39 -24.65
N LYS A 134 -31.36 -42.77 -25.73
CA LYS A 134 -31.77 -43.47 -26.96
C LYS A 134 -30.59 -44.11 -27.67
N SER A 135 -29.45 -43.42 -27.74
CA SER A 135 -28.21 -43.99 -28.28
C SER A 135 -27.74 -45.23 -27.52
N LEU A 136 -27.89 -45.26 -26.19
CA LEU A 136 -27.52 -46.42 -25.37
C LEU A 136 -28.47 -47.60 -25.58
N LEU A 137 -29.76 -47.32 -25.80
CA LEU A 137 -30.73 -48.35 -26.15
C LEU A 137 -30.44 -48.95 -27.54
N ASP A 138 -30.11 -48.10 -28.51
CA ASP A 138 -29.79 -48.53 -29.88
C ASP A 138 -28.46 -49.30 -29.95
N SER A 139 -27.52 -49.02 -29.05
CA SER A 139 -26.29 -49.82 -28.89
C SER A 139 -26.51 -51.12 -28.10
N GLY A 140 -27.71 -51.36 -27.58
CA GLY A 140 -28.03 -52.49 -26.70
C GLY A 140 -27.36 -52.43 -25.34
N ALA A 141 -26.85 -51.26 -24.92
CA ALA A 141 -26.20 -51.07 -23.63
C ALA A 141 -27.20 -50.96 -22.47
N ILE A 142 -28.45 -50.58 -22.78
CA ILE A 142 -29.57 -50.56 -21.83
C ILE A 142 -30.80 -51.19 -22.47
N THR A 143 -31.71 -51.66 -21.63
CA THR A 143 -33.00 -52.21 -22.03
C THR A 143 -34.05 -51.12 -22.23
N GLN A 144 -35.15 -51.46 -22.90
CA GLN A 144 -36.27 -50.53 -23.13
C GLN A 144 -36.85 -49.98 -21.82
N ALA A 145 -36.95 -50.82 -20.77
CA ALA A 145 -37.47 -50.42 -19.47
C ALA A 145 -36.54 -49.40 -18.76
N GLU A 146 -35.22 -49.56 -18.90
CA GLU A 146 -34.24 -48.63 -18.34
C GLU A 146 -34.24 -47.30 -19.09
N PHE A 147 -34.42 -47.32 -20.42
CA PHE A 147 -34.61 -46.12 -21.22
C PHE A 147 -35.85 -45.33 -20.80
N ASP A 148 -36.98 -46.01 -20.59
CA ASP A 148 -38.24 -45.35 -20.20
C ASP A 148 -38.13 -44.70 -18.81
N SER A 149 -37.38 -45.31 -17.89
CA SER A 149 -37.07 -44.73 -16.57
C SER A 149 -36.21 -43.46 -16.68
N LEU A 150 -35.17 -43.49 -17.50
CA LEU A 150 -34.29 -42.33 -17.76
C LEU A 150 -35.06 -41.18 -18.44
N LYS A 151 -35.93 -41.51 -19.40
CA LYS A 151 -36.79 -40.53 -20.07
C LYS A 151 -37.77 -39.86 -19.10
N ALA A 152 -38.39 -40.62 -18.19
CA ALA A 152 -39.29 -40.07 -17.19
C ALA A 152 -38.57 -39.11 -16.22
N LYS A 153 -37.33 -39.44 -15.83
CA LYS A 153 -36.50 -38.62 -14.95
C LYS A 153 -36.01 -37.33 -15.61
N ALA A 154 -35.74 -37.35 -16.92
CA ALA A 154 -35.36 -36.16 -17.67
C ALA A 154 -36.54 -35.20 -17.91
N LEU A 155 -37.79 -35.71 -17.88
CA LEU A 155 -39.02 -34.94 -18.12
C LEU A 155 -39.71 -34.45 -16.84
N SER A 156 -39.23 -34.84 -15.66
CA SER A 156 -39.74 -34.43 -14.33
C SER A 156 -39.03 -33.20 -13.80
#